data_AF-A0A327YD53-F1
#
_entry.id   AF-A0A327YD53-F1
#
_cell.length_a   1.000
_cell.length_b   1.000
_cell.length_c   1.000
_cell.angle_alpha   90.00
_cell.angle_beta   90.00
_cell.angle_gamma   90.00
#
_symmetry.space_group_name_H-M   'P 1'
#
loop_
_entity.id
_entity.type
_entity.pdbx_description
1 polymer ?
#
loop_
_entity_poly.entity_id
_entity_poly.type
_entity_poly.pdbx_seq_one_letter_code
_entity_poly.pdbx_strand_id
1 'polypeptide(L)'
;MLYRRLMLVKGETGMHAGGILAAGLIVVGLTGAGVIGAGLIGAGPGIAATAKPDSVCEVTARLVSETVAARAAGQSKARARKPLHAALGADAGNVLAEWVWTLPEDQLTPAVGQAWKDQCEAQ
;
A
#
# COMPACT_ATOMS: atom_id res chain seq x y z
N MET A 1 16.74 26.78 -3.86
CA MET A 1 16.27 27.32 -2.56
C MET A 1 14.90 27.95 -2.78
N LEU A 2 13.83 27.18 -2.54
CA LEU A 2 12.44 27.49 -2.88
C LEU A 2 11.57 27.54 -1.60
N TYR A 3 12.09 28.16 -0.54
CA TYR A 3 11.34 28.44 0.67
C TYR A 3 10.55 29.75 0.49
N ARG A 4 9.37 29.85 1.12
CA ARG A 4 8.57 31.08 1.32
C ARG A 4 7.37 31.31 0.39
N ARG A 5 6.52 30.30 0.20
CA ARG A 5 5.12 30.50 -0.24
C ARG A 5 4.09 29.94 0.75
N LEU A 6 4.42 29.99 2.04
CA LEU A 6 3.60 29.49 3.16
C LEU A 6 2.85 30.59 3.93
N MET A 7 2.61 31.76 3.33
CA MET A 7 1.99 32.90 4.02
C MET A 7 0.97 33.58 3.11
N LEU A 8 -0.22 32.98 2.98
CA LEU A 8 -1.46 33.69 2.62
C LEU A 8 -2.67 32.83 3.01
N VAL A 9 -2.69 32.39 4.28
CA VAL A 9 -3.94 32.12 4.99
C VAL A 9 -4.52 33.49 5.36
N LYS A 10 -5.36 34.00 4.47
CA LYS A 10 -6.22 35.17 4.64
C LYS A 10 -7.54 34.71 4.00
N GLY A 11 -8.46 34.11 4.75
CA GLY A 11 -9.24 34.75 5.78
C GLY A 11 -10.45 35.33 5.09
N GLU A 12 -11.62 34.67 5.18
CA GLU A 12 -12.93 35.32 5.10
C GLU A 12 -14.07 34.36 5.47
N THR A 13 -14.66 34.68 6.61
CA THR A 13 -15.91 34.20 7.18
C THR A 13 -17.07 34.69 6.28
N GLY A 14 -17.91 33.78 5.80
CA GLY A 14 -19.08 34.12 5.00
C GLY A 14 -20.22 33.16 5.24
N MET A 15 -20.97 33.37 6.32
CA MET A 15 -22.28 32.79 6.58
C MET A 15 -23.24 33.21 5.45
N HIS A 16 -23.65 32.28 4.59
CA HIS A 16 -24.89 32.43 3.82
C HIS A 16 -25.91 31.43 4.35
N ALA A 17 -26.90 32.01 5.03
CA ALA A 17 -28.14 31.43 5.42
C ALA A 17 -28.99 31.05 4.20
N GLY A 18 -29.86 30.04 4.39
CA GLY A 18 -31.15 29.97 3.70
C GLY A 18 -31.17 29.14 2.42
N GLY A 19 -31.68 27.92 2.52
CA GLY A 19 -32.01 27.09 1.35
C GLY A 19 -32.48 25.68 1.69
N ILE A 20 -33.34 25.52 2.70
CA ILE A 20 -34.07 24.27 2.93
C ILE A 20 -35.23 24.25 1.94
N LEU A 21 -35.16 23.43 0.88
CA LEU A 21 -36.35 22.89 0.20
C LEU A 21 -36.08 21.47 -0.30
N ALA A 22 -36.56 20.52 0.50
CA ALA A 22 -37.33 19.34 0.10
C ALA A 22 -36.85 18.47 -1.08
N ALA A 23 -36.20 17.35 -0.75
CA ALA A 23 -36.62 16.03 -1.22
C ALA A 23 -36.19 15.02 -0.15
N GLY A 24 -37.15 14.57 0.65
CA GLY A 24 -36.89 13.72 1.81
C GLY A 24 -36.39 12.34 1.40
N LEU A 25 -35.47 11.80 2.20
CA LEU A 25 -35.72 10.53 2.86
C LEU A 25 -34.94 10.51 4.18
N ILE A 26 -35.63 10.83 5.26
CA ILE A 26 -35.19 10.51 6.62
C ILE A 26 -35.54 9.04 6.83
N VAL A 27 -34.53 8.18 6.92
CA VAL A 27 -34.61 7.01 7.79
C VAL A 27 -33.44 7.11 8.74
N VAL A 28 -33.72 7.76 9.86
CA VAL A 28 -33.01 7.56 11.12
C VAL A 28 -33.55 6.26 11.71
N GLY A 29 -32.66 5.31 11.91
CA GLY A 29 -32.88 4.06 12.62
C GLY A 29 -31.68 3.17 12.31
N LEU A 30 -30.91 2.67 13.26
CA LEU A 30 -31.05 2.65 14.69
C LEU A 30 -29.65 2.32 15.23
N THR A 31 -29.32 2.93 16.36
CA THR A 31 -28.27 2.57 17.31
C THR A 31 -27.82 1.10 17.28
N GLY A 32 -26.55 0.90 16.94
CA GLY A 32 -25.76 -0.26 17.34
C GLY A 32 -24.40 0.25 17.80
N ALA A 33 -24.19 0.26 19.11
CA ALA A 33 -22.99 0.77 19.77
C ALA A 33 -21.71 0.10 19.27
N GLY A 34 -20.73 0.92 18.91
CA GLY A 34 -19.38 0.51 18.54
C GLY A 34 -18.45 1.72 18.51
N VAL A 35 -18.17 2.28 19.69
CA VAL A 35 -17.18 3.35 19.88
C VAL A 35 -15.78 2.77 20.01
N ILE A 36 -15.08 2.54 18.91
CA ILE A 36 -13.60 2.48 18.83
C ILE A 36 -13.28 2.83 17.38
N GLY A 37 -12.47 3.79 16.98
CA GLY A 37 -11.51 4.68 17.60
C GLY A 37 -10.91 5.50 16.44
N ALA A 38 -10.19 6.56 16.76
CA ALA A 38 -9.68 7.56 15.84
C ALA A 38 -9.02 7.04 14.55
N GLY A 39 -9.38 7.69 13.43
CA GLY A 39 -8.41 8.03 12.38
C GLY A 39 -8.23 7.05 11.22
N LEU A 40 -9.21 6.97 10.30
CA LEU A 40 -8.96 6.63 8.90
C LEU A 40 -9.91 7.43 8.00
N ILE A 41 -9.65 8.72 7.82
CA ILE A 41 -10.12 9.43 6.63
C ILE A 41 -9.14 9.06 5.52
N GLY A 42 -9.41 7.92 4.91
CA GLY A 42 -8.70 7.39 3.76
C GLY A 42 -9.69 6.63 2.90
N ALA A 43 -10.67 7.35 2.35
CA ALA A 43 -11.44 6.87 1.21
C ALA A 43 -10.49 6.82 -0.01
N GLY A 44 -9.59 5.84 -0.04
CA GLY A 44 -8.97 5.41 -1.29
C GLY A 44 -10.02 4.63 -2.08
N PRO A 45 -10.21 4.87 -3.38
CA PRO A 45 -11.11 4.06 -4.18
C PRO A 45 -10.59 2.63 -4.16
N GLY A 46 -11.38 1.72 -3.59
CA GLY A 46 -11.14 0.29 -3.72
C GLY A 46 -11.27 -0.09 -5.19
N ILE A 47 -10.14 -0.27 -5.87
CA ILE A 47 -10.10 -0.94 -7.16
C ILE A 47 -10.00 -2.43 -6.90
N ALA A 48 -11.08 -3.15 -7.21
CA ALA A 48 -11.08 -4.60 -7.25
C ALA A 48 -10.13 -5.04 -8.38
N ALA A 49 -8.97 -5.60 -8.01
CA ALA A 49 -8.03 -6.17 -8.96
C ALA A 49 -8.65 -7.43 -9.60
N THR A 50 -9.04 -7.34 -10.88
CA THR A 50 -9.40 -8.51 -11.68
C THR A 50 -8.11 -9.22 -12.07
N ALA A 51 -7.75 -10.29 -11.37
CA ALA A 51 -6.57 -11.11 -11.64
C ALA A 51 -6.60 -11.68 -13.08
N LYS A 52 -5.52 -11.42 -13.84
CA LYS A 52 -5.20 -11.99 -15.16
C LYS A 52 -4.15 -13.12 -15.00
N PRO A 53 -3.95 -14.01 -15.99
CA PRO A 53 -2.85 -14.98 -15.98
C PRO A 53 -1.52 -14.27 -15.70
N ASP A 54 -0.67 -14.90 -14.89
CA ASP A 54 0.37 -14.29 -14.03
C ASP A 54 0.96 -12.99 -14.59
N SER A 55 0.47 -11.86 -14.06
CA SER A 55 1.05 -10.56 -14.37
C SER A 55 2.50 -10.51 -13.88
N VAL A 56 3.31 -9.63 -14.47
CA VAL A 56 4.68 -9.38 -13.96
C VAL A 56 4.63 -8.98 -12.47
N CYS A 57 3.56 -8.33 -12.03
CA CYS A 57 3.30 -8.03 -10.63
C CYS A 57 3.10 -9.29 -9.77
N GLU A 58 2.30 -10.26 -10.22
CA GLU A 58 2.10 -11.54 -9.53
C GLU A 58 3.40 -12.32 -9.41
N VAL A 59 4.13 -12.47 -10.53
CA VAL A 59 5.39 -13.22 -10.55
C VAL A 59 6.43 -12.59 -9.63
N THR A 60 6.60 -11.26 -9.68
CA THR A 60 7.59 -10.57 -8.85
C THR A 60 7.18 -10.55 -7.37
N ALA A 61 5.89 -10.41 -7.05
CA ALA A 61 5.38 -10.50 -5.69
C ALA A 61 5.60 -11.89 -5.06
N ARG A 62 5.45 -12.95 -5.87
CA ARG A 62 5.77 -14.31 -5.44
C ARG A 62 7.27 -14.45 -5.14
N LEU A 63 8.14 -13.98 -6.02
CA LEU A 63 9.59 -14.00 -5.81
C LEU A 63 10.02 -13.22 -4.56
N VAL A 64 9.39 -12.06 -4.30
CA VAL A 64 9.58 -11.27 -3.08
C VAL A 64 9.19 -12.11 -1.87
N SER A 65 7.97 -12.66 -1.85
CA SER A 65 7.46 -13.49 -0.75
C SER A 65 8.37 -14.67 -0.44
N GLU A 66 8.81 -15.40 -1.48
CA GLU A 66 9.69 -16.56 -1.34
C GLU A 66 11.07 -16.16 -0.81
N THR A 67 11.63 -15.03 -1.26
CA THR A 67 12.93 -14.54 -0.80
C THR A 67 12.87 -14.07 0.65
N VAL A 68 11.80 -13.38 1.03
CA VAL A 68 11.54 -12.95 2.42
C VAL A 68 11.40 -14.17 3.33
N ALA A 69 10.62 -15.18 2.92
CA ALA A 69 10.47 -16.42 3.67
C ALA A 69 11.80 -17.18 3.79
N ALA A 70 12.61 -17.23 2.72
CA ALA A 70 13.94 -17.84 2.77
C ALA A 70 14.85 -17.12 3.79
N ARG A 71 14.81 -15.79 3.84
CA ARG A 71 15.55 -15.00 4.84
C ARG A 71 15.04 -15.27 6.25
N ALA A 72 13.73 -15.28 6.47
CA ALA A 72 13.11 -15.60 7.76
C ALA A 72 13.51 -17.00 8.25
N ALA A 73 13.68 -17.95 7.32
CA ALA A 73 14.17 -19.31 7.60
C ALA A 73 15.69 -19.41 7.81
N GLY A 74 16.42 -18.29 7.85
CA GLY A 74 17.86 -18.26 8.08
C GLY A 74 18.71 -18.63 6.85
N GLN A 75 18.15 -18.65 5.64
CA GLN A 75 18.96 -18.86 4.44
C GLN A 75 19.89 -17.66 4.19
N SER A 76 21.07 -17.94 3.64
CA SER A 76 22.01 -16.89 3.25
C SER A 76 21.55 -16.12 2.00
N LYS A 77 21.91 -14.84 1.92
CA LYS A 77 21.63 -13.97 0.77
C LYS A 77 22.11 -14.57 -0.55
N ALA A 78 23.32 -15.13 -0.54
CA ALA A 78 23.91 -15.73 -1.73
C ALA A 78 23.08 -16.93 -2.25
N ARG A 79 22.41 -17.67 -1.36
CA ARG A 79 21.51 -18.77 -1.75
C ARG A 79 20.17 -18.25 -2.26
N ALA A 80 19.55 -17.32 -1.52
CA ALA A 80 18.25 -16.74 -1.89
C ALA A 80 18.30 -15.89 -3.18
N ARG A 81 19.47 -15.36 -3.54
CA ARG A 81 19.66 -14.58 -4.78
C ARG A 81 19.65 -15.43 -6.06
N LYS A 82 20.01 -16.71 -5.98
CA LYS A 82 20.05 -17.59 -7.17
C LYS A 82 18.71 -17.69 -7.91
N PRO A 83 17.58 -18.00 -7.25
CA PRO A 83 16.28 -18.03 -7.94
C PRO A 83 15.88 -16.66 -8.50
N LEU A 84 16.23 -15.56 -7.80
CA LEU A 84 15.98 -14.21 -8.30
C LEU A 84 16.74 -13.92 -9.60
N HIS A 85 18.02 -14.32 -9.68
CA HIS A 85 18.81 -14.18 -10.90
C HIS A 85 18.23 -14.99 -12.05
N ALA A 86 17.76 -16.22 -11.77
CA ALA A 86 17.18 -17.09 -12.78
C ALA A 86 15.87 -16.50 -13.35
N ALA A 87 15.06 -15.86 -12.50
CA ALA A 87 13.77 -15.31 -12.91
C ALA A 87 13.83 -13.89 -13.50
N LEU A 88 14.72 -13.04 -12.97
CA LEU A 88 14.75 -11.61 -13.28
C LEU A 88 16.01 -11.15 -14.02
N GLY A 89 17.00 -12.02 -14.18
CA GLY A 89 18.35 -11.66 -14.61
C GLY A 89 19.23 -11.19 -13.45
N ALA A 90 20.54 -11.11 -13.70
CA ALA A 90 21.54 -10.88 -12.65
C ALA A 90 21.38 -9.53 -11.95
N ASP A 91 21.19 -8.44 -12.70
CA ASP A 91 21.12 -7.09 -12.11
C ASP A 91 19.86 -6.91 -11.26
N ALA A 92 18.69 -7.19 -11.83
CA ALA A 92 17.42 -7.05 -11.13
C ALA A 92 17.33 -8.00 -9.93
N GLY A 93 17.80 -9.25 -10.09
CA GLY A 93 17.84 -10.20 -8.99
C GLY A 93 18.80 -9.78 -7.87
N ASN A 94 19.91 -9.12 -8.18
CA ASN A 94 20.80 -8.58 -7.15
C ASN A 94 20.18 -7.39 -6.41
N VAL A 95 19.58 -6.44 -7.12
CA VAL A 95 18.88 -5.30 -6.49
C VAL A 95 17.77 -5.78 -5.56
N LEU A 96 16.98 -6.76 -6.00
CA LEU A 96 15.90 -7.30 -5.18
C LEU A 96 16.44 -8.04 -3.94
N ALA A 97 17.49 -8.84 -4.09
CA ALA A 97 18.14 -9.51 -2.97
C ALA A 97 18.75 -8.50 -1.97
N GLU A 98 19.35 -7.41 -2.46
CA GLU A 98 19.87 -6.33 -1.62
C GLU A 98 18.75 -5.71 -0.78
N TRP A 99 17.66 -5.31 -1.42
CA TRP A 99 16.50 -4.73 -0.73
C TRP A 99 15.90 -5.68 0.31
N VAL A 100 15.66 -6.96 -0.02
CA VAL A 100 15.12 -7.93 0.96
C VAL A 100 16.01 -8.04 2.19
N TRP A 101 17.33 -7.89 2.06
CA TRP A 101 18.26 -7.92 3.20
C TRP A 101 18.31 -6.63 4.02
N THR A 102 17.77 -5.52 3.51
CA THR A 102 17.61 -4.28 4.28
C THR A 102 16.38 -4.29 5.18
N LEU A 103 15.43 -5.20 4.96
CA LEU A 103 14.19 -5.26 5.74
C LEU A 103 14.48 -5.54 7.23
N PRO A 104 13.77 -4.90 8.16
CA PRO A 104 13.77 -5.28 9.57
C PRO A 104 13.29 -6.72 9.76
N GLU A 105 13.75 -7.40 10.82
CA GLU A 105 13.40 -8.80 11.08
C GLU A 105 11.90 -8.99 11.35
N ASP A 106 11.25 -8.01 11.98
CA ASP A 106 9.80 -7.98 12.24
C ASP A 106 8.97 -7.87 10.95
N GLN A 107 9.58 -7.44 9.84
CA GLN A 107 8.92 -7.32 8.55
C GLN A 107 9.15 -8.53 7.64
N LEU A 108 9.84 -9.59 8.09
CA LEU A 108 10.11 -10.78 7.28
C LEU A 108 8.89 -11.72 7.17
N THR A 109 7.81 -11.20 6.58
CA THR A 109 6.53 -11.89 6.47
C THR A 109 6.04 -11.95 5.00
N PRO A 110 5.13 -12.86 4.66
CA PRO A 110 4.52 -12.91 3.32
C PRO A 110 3.79 -11.62 2.91
N ALA A 111 3.36 -10.79 3.88
CA ALA A 111 2.67 -9.53 3.60
C ALA A 111 3.51 -8.56 2.77
N VAL A 112 4.84 -8.67 2.82
CA VAL A 112 5.76 -7.84 2.01
C VAL A 112 5.55 -8.08 0.51
N GLY A 113 5.33 -9.32 0.08
CA GLY A 113 5.07 -9.61 -1.33
C GLY A 113 3.70 -9.11 -1.77
N GLN A 114 2.69 -9.18 -0.90
CA GLN A 114 1.38 -8.59 -1.20
C GLN A 114 1.48 -7.06 -1.34
N ALA A 115 2.15 -6.38 -0.41
CA ALA A 115 2.39 -4.95 -0.51
C ALA A 115 3.15 -4.57 -1.79
N TRP A 116 4.14 -5.39 -2.18
CA TRP A 116 4.84 -5.23 -3.46
C TRP A 116 3.89 -5.33 -4.66
N LYS A 117 3.01 -6.34 -4.67
CA LYS A 117 2.00 -6.52 -5.72
C LYS A 117 1.08 -5.31 -5.82
N ASP A 118 0.53 -4.86 -4.70
CA ASP A 118 -0.40 -3.73 -4.65
C ASP A 118 0.25 -2.45 -5.22
N GLN A 119 1.53 -2.21 -4.91
CA GLN A 119 2.28 -1.10 -5.49
C GLN A 119 2.54 -1.28 -6.99
N CYS A 120 2.88 -2.49 -7.44
CA CYS A 120 3.13 -2.77 -8.85
C CYS A 120 1.88 -2.58 -9.72
N GLU A 121 0.71 -3.01 -9.22
CA GLU A 121 -0.56 -2.90 -9.94
C GLU A 121 -1.11 -1.47 -9.98
N ALA A 122 -0.60 -0.58 -9.14
CA ALA A 122 -0.96 0.84 -9.12
C ALA A 122 -0.21 1.68 -10.17
N GLN A 123 0.73 1.10 -10.91
CA GLN A 123 1.62 1.79 -11.87
C GLN A 123 1.05 1.93 -13.28
#